data_AF-F0IFK4-F1
#
_entry.id   AF-F0IFK4-F1
#
_cell.length_a   1.000
_cell.length_b   1.000
_cell.length_c   1.000
_cell.angle_alpha   90.00
_cell.angle_beta   90.00
_cell.angle_gamma   90.00
#
_symmetry.space_group_name_H-M   'P 1'
#
loop_
_entity.id
_entity.type
_entity.pdbx_description
1 polymer ?
#
loop_
_entity_poly.entity_id
_entity_poly.type
_entity_poly.pdbx_seq_one_letter_code
_entity_poly.pdbx_strand_id
1 'polypeptide(L)'
;MKKEFFKSKLFIALAILLAISLSIFIFSIIYEGEMPKLVENINNSAIGAIFTAIITVFLLQGQTASEEDKERNVKVFEKKSELFNNFIEELWRIWDDRYISMEELNELLKLVAKDIIPYAKPESSESILRSLNNIAIEAQKQQNSKESKVQVQTYLYSIINILAKEIGLGGAIEKQVALELNKLEEHILPYLNRKSYIQKIKYLVQERLGKNLTDFIEEDGILWWRVKGEETGMWLRVGDTNNNGSTYITYWSDFYNNRQYTSYRYAQKGASKDWIQGYKLIDTFDYNLLRKGEELSQESIEALANEIIKFYEEGLINNKTIDEIIEECNSK
;
A
#
# COMPACT_ATOMS: atom_id res chain seq x y z
N MET A 1 42.41 -1.21 -18.36
CA MET A 1 43.63 -1.55 -19.13
C MET A 1 44.81 -0.58 -18.91
N LYS A 2 44.69 0.75 -19.13
CA LYS A 2 45.83 1.70 -19.00
C LYS A 2 46.40 1.84 -17.56
N LYS A 3 45.55 1.73 -16.53
CA LYS A 3 45.91 1.90 -15.10
C LYS A 3 46.70 0.71 -14.54
N GLU A 4 46.37 -0.52 -14.91
CA GLU A 4 47.14 -1.72 -14.51
C GLU A 4 48.52 -1.78 -15.18
N PHE A 5 48.59 -1.37 -16.45
CA PHE A 5 49.85 -1.34 -17.19
C PHE A 5 50.85 -0.34 -16.61
N PHE A 6 50.38 0.81 -16.09
CA PHE A 6 51.23 1.80 -15.42
C PHE A 6 51.68 1.33 -14.02
N LYS A 7 50.80 0.65 -13.27
CA LYS A 7 51.11 0.07 -11.96
C LYS A 7 52.20 -0.99 -12.05
N SER A 8 52.09 -1.92 -13.01
CA SER A 8 53.11 -2.95 -13.24
C SER A 8 54.48 -2.32 -13.54
N LYS A 9 54.53 -1.28 -14.37
CA LYS A 9 55.77 -0.56 -14.68
C LYS A 9 56.37 0.18 -13.48
N LEU A 10 55.54 0.78 -12.63
CA LEU A 10 56.02 1.47 -11.41
C LEU A 10 56.62 0.48 -10.41
N PHE A 11 55.98 -0.67 -10.17
CA PHE A 11 56.54 -1.71 -9.30
C PHE A 11 57.83 -2.31 -9.86
N ILE A 12 57.87 -2.56 -11.17
CA ILE A 12 59.08 -3.02 -11.85
C ILE A 12 60.21 -1.99 -11.69
N ALA A 13 59.92 -0.70 -11.87
CA ALA A 13 60.90 0.37 -11.69
C ALA A 13 61.42 0.47 -10.24
N LEU A 14 60.53 0.41 -9.24
CA LEU A 14 60.92 0.41 -7.83
C LEU A 14 61.73 -0.83 -7.44
N ALA A 15 61.38 -2.01 -7.97
CA ALA A 15 62.12 -3.25 -7.75
C ALA A 15 63.52 -3.22 -8.39
N ILE A 16 63.64 -2.67 -9.60
CA ILE A 16 64.94 -2.48 -10.27
C ILE A 16 65.81 -1.50 -9.47
N LEU A 17 65.25 -0.37 -9.03
CA LEU A 17 65.98 0.61 -8.23
C LEU A 17 66.43 0.02 -6.89
N LEU A 18 65.56 -0.77 -6.24
CA LEU A 18 65.89 -1.48 -5.01
C LEU A 18 67.02 -2.49 -5.23
N ALA A 19 66.96 -3.28 -6.31
CA ALA A 19 67.99 -4.27 -6.65
C ALA A 19 69.35 -3.61 -6.92
N ILE A 20 69.37 -2.49 -7.65
CA ILE A 20 70.59 -1.70 -7.89
C ILE A 20 71.12 -1.16 -6.55
N SER A 21 70.26 -0.58 -5.73
CA SER A 21 70.65 0.04 -4.46
C SER A 21 71.15 -0.98 -3.43
N LEU A 22 70.55 -2.17 -3.37
CA LEU A 22 71.02 -3.29 -2.56
C LEU A 22 72.33 -3.87 -3.10
N SER A 23 72.53 -3.91 -4.41
CA SER A 23 73.80 -4.36 -5.01
C SER A 23 74.95 -3.44 -4.66
N ILE A 24 74.71 -2.12 -4.69
CA ILE A 24 75.68 -1.10 -4.27
C ILE A 24 75.98 -1.23 -2.75
N PHE A 25 74.96 -1.48 -1.94
CA PHE A 25 75.11 -1.69 -0.50
C PHE A 25 75.93 -2.94 -0.16
N ILE A 26 75.71 -4.05 -0.87
CA ILE A 26 76.51 -5.28 -0.70
C ILE A 26 77.95 -5.04 -1.17
N PHE A 27 78.15 -4.32 -2.27
CA PHE A 27 79.48 -3.96 -2.77
C PHE A 27 80.27 -3.11 -1.75
N SER A 28 79.64 -2.12 -1.12
CA SER A 28 80.31 -1.29 -0.10
C SER A 28 80.74 -2.08 1.13
N ILE A 29 80.03 -3.15 1.48
CA ILE A 29 80.39 -4.04 2.59
C ILE A 29 81.57 -4.97 2.22
N ILE A 30 81.56 -5.52 1.00
CA ILE A 30 82.60 -6.46 0.55
C ILE A 30 83.93 -5.74 0.26
N TYR A 31 83.88 -4.53 -0.28
CA TYR A 31 85.04 -3.73 -0.69
C TYR A 31 85.20 -2.49 0.20
N GLU A 32 85.32 -2.74 1.51
CA GLU A 32 85.37 -1.72 2.55
C GLU A 32 86.51 -0.70 2.29
N GLY A 33 86.15 0.59 2.17
CA GLY A 33 87.10 1.68 1.94
C GLY A 33 87.38 2.03 0.46
N GLU A 34 86.90 1.25 -0.51
CA GLU A 34 87.07 1.56 -1.95
C GLU A 34 85.99 2.51 -2.49
N MET A 35 84.85 2.62 -1.80
CA MET A 35 83.71 3.41 -2.24
C MET A 35 83.70 4.81 -1.58
N PRO A 36 83.48 5.91 -2.34
CA PRO A 36 83.36 7.23 -1.75
C PRO A 36 82.16 7.30 -0.79
N LYS A 37 82.39 7.79 0.45
CA LYS A 37 81.35 7.98 1.48
C LYS A 37 80.12 8.75 0.99
N LEU A 38 80.30 9.67 0.03
CA LEU A 38 79.20 10.39 -0.59
C LEU A 38 78.22 9.45 -1.31
N VAL A 39 78.74 8.48 -2.07
CA VAL A 39 77.93 7.52 -2.84
C VAL A 39 77.23 6.53 -1.90
N GLU A 40 77.91 6.11 -0.83
CA GLU A 40 77.34 5.26 0.22
C GLU A 40 76.15 5.97 0.92
N ASN A 41 76.34 7.22 1.33
CA ASN A 41 75.29 8.02 1.98
C ASN A 41 74.08 8.27 1.06
N ILE A 42 74.33 8.56 -0.22
CA ILE A 42 73.27 8.71 -1.23
C ILE A 42 72.50 7.39 -1.39
N ASN A 43 73.21 6.27 -1.48
CA ASN A 43 72.61 4.95 -1.63
C ASN A 43 71.76 4.57 -0.40
N ASN A 44 72.28 4.78 0.81
CA ASN A 44 71.55 4.53 2.06
C ASN A 44 70.27 5.39 2.16
N SER A 45 70.33 6.65 1.75
CA SER A 45 69.14 7.52 1.65
C SER A 45 68.15 7.04 0.58
N ALA A 46 68.65 6.52 -0.55
CA ALA A 46 67.82 6.01 -1.63
C ALA A 46 67.07 4.74 -1.22
N ILE A 47 67.71 3.80 -0.50
CA ILE A 47 67.04 2.61 0.07
C ILE A 47 65.84 3.02 0.92
N GLY A 48 66.04 3.96 1.85
CA GLY A 48 64.96 4.49 2.70
C GLY A 48 63.82 5.07 1.89
N ALA A 49 64.12 5.93 0.91
CA ALA A 49 63.11 6.54 0.04
C ALA A 49 62.34 5.50 -0.80
N ILE A 50 63.01 4.47 -1.32
CA ILE A 50 62.39 3.39 -2.10
C ILE A 50 61.45 2.58 -1.22
N PHE A 51 61.86 2.21 0.00
CA PHE A 51 60.99 1.50 0.95
C PHE A 51 59.77 2.34 1.33
N THR A 52 59.96 3.63 1.64
CA THR A 52 58.84 4.55 1.91
C THR A 52 57.86 4.62 0.73
N ALA A 53 58.36 4.70 -0.51
CA ALA A 53 57.52 4.71 -1.70
C ALA A 53 56.73 3.39 -1.86
N ILE A 54 57.37 2.23 -1.64
CA ILE A 54 56.73 0.91 -1.70
C ILE A 54 55.62 0.80 -0.65
N ILE A 55 55.92 1.13 0.62
CA ILE A 55 54.94 1.09 1.72
C ILE A 55 53.76 2.02 1.43
N THR A 56 54.04 3.23 0.93
CA THR A 56 53.00 4.20 0.56
C THR A 56 52.08 3.66 -0.52
N VAL A 57 52.62 3.01 -1.56
CA VAL A 57 51.82 2.39 -2.61
C VAL A 57 50.94 1.25 -2.06
N PHE A 58 51.46 0.42 -1.15
CA PHE A 58 50.67 -0.63 -0.50
C PHE A 58 49.54 -0.07 0.37
N LEU A 59 49.80 0.98 1.16
CA LEU A 59 48.79 1.63 1.99
C LEU A 59 47.66 2.25 1.15
N LEU A 60 48.00 2.98 0.09
CA LEU A 60 47.02 3.58 -0.80
C LEU A 60 46.17 2.52 -1.53
N GLN A 61 46.78 1.38 -1.89
CA GLN A 61 46.04 0.26 -2.49
C GLN A 61 45.07 -0.38 -1.51
N GLY A 62 45.52 -0.65 -0.27
CA GLY A 62 44.65 -1.19 0.78
C GLY A 62 43.46 -0.29 1.09
N GLN A 63 43.69 1.03 1.15
CA GLN A 63 42.63 2.02 1.35
C GLN A 63 41.67 2.09 0.16
N THR A 64 42.18 2.17 -1.07
CA THR A 64 41.34 2.26 -2.28
C THR A 64 40.47 1.01 -2.44
N ALA A 65 41.03 -0.18 -2.25
CA ALA A 65 40.27 -1.42 -2.35
C ALA A 65 39.18 -1.51 -1.27
N SER A 66 39.50 -1.12 -0.04
CA SER A 66 38.51 -1.06 1.05
C SER A 66 37.40 -0.04 0.79
N GLU A 67 37.72 1.10 0.16
CA GLU A 67 36.72 2.11 -0.23
C GLU A 67 35.84 1.62 -1.38
N GLU A 68 36.42 1.01 -2.42
CA GLU A 68 35.67 0.43 -3.55
C GLU A 68 34.72 -0.68 -3.06
N ASP A 69 35.18 -1.55 -2.16
CA ASP A 69 34.33 -2.60 -1.55
C ASP A 69 33.23 -2.00 -0.68
N LYS A 70 33.54 -0.98 0.12
CA LYS A 70 32.54 -0.26 0.92
C LYS A 70 31.49 0.41 0.04
N GLU A 71 31.90 1.14 -1.00
CA GLU A 71 31.00 1.81 -1.93
C GLU A 71 30.11 0.79 -2.66
N ARG A 72 30.68 -0.32 -3.11
CA ARG A 72 29.92 -1.43 -3.70
C ARG A 72 28.89 -1.99 -2.71
N ASN A 73 29.29 -2.26 -1.48
CA ASN A 73 28.40 -2.80 -0.46
C ASN A 73 27.26 -1.83 -0.11
N VAL A 74 27.55 -0.53 -0.03
CA VAL A 74 26.54 0.52 0.17
C VAL A 74 25.55 0.54 -1.00
N LYS A 75 26.02 0.54 -2.26
CA LYS A 75 25.14 0.53 -3.43
C LYS A 75 24.27 -0.72 -3.51
N VAL A 76 24.83 -1.89 -3.18
CA VAL A 76 24.08 -3.15 -3.10
C VAL A 76 23.03 -3.10 -2.00
N PHE A 77 23.38 -2.54 -0.83
CA PHE A 77 22.45 -2.37 0.27
C PHE A 77 21.30 -1.42 -0.09
N GLU A 78 21.60 -0.26 -0.68
CA GLU A 78 20.59 0.70 -1.15
C GLU A 78 19.65 0.06 -2.16
N LYS A 79 20.20 -0.64 -3.17
CA LYS A 79 19.37 -1.30 -4.17
C LYS A 79 18.51 -2.40 -3.58
N LYS A 80 19.07 -3.20 -2.67
CA LYS A 80 18.33 -4.24 -1.95
C LYS A 80 17.18 -3.65 -1.13
N SER A 81 17.45 -2.56 -0.39
CA SER A 81 16.42 -1.88 0.41
C SER A 81 15.30 -1.32 -0.46
N GLU A 82 15.63 -0.71 -1.60
CA GLU A 82 14.65 -0.22 -2.57
C GLU A 82 13.74 -1.34 -3.08
N LEU A 83 14.32 -2.44 -3.57
CA LEU A 83 13.56 -3.56 -4.13
C LEU A 83 12.66 -4.23 -3.08
N PHE A 84 13.16 -4.38 -1.86
CA PHE A 84 12.41 -5.02 -0.78
C PHE A 84 11.28 -4.11 -0.28
N ASN A 85 11.52 -2.81 -0.16
CA ASN A 85 10.47 -1.84 0.19
C ASN A 85 9.36 -1.81 -0.87
N ASN A 86 9.72 -1.75 -2.16
CA ASN A 86 8.75 -1.80 -3.26
C ASN A 86 7.90 -3.07 -3.21
N PHE A 87 8.50 -4.21 -2.88
CA PHE A 87 7.76 -5.47 -2.72
C PHE A 87 6.85 -5.45 -1.49
N ILE A 88 7.27 -4.85 -0.37
CA ILE A 88 6.42 -4.66 0.82
C ILE A 88 5.24 -3.74 0.52
N GLU A 89 5.46 -2.65 -0.22
CA GLU A 89 4.39 -1.76 -0.68
C GLU A 89 3.38 -2.52 -1.55
N GLU A 90 3.85 -3.37 -2.45
CA GLU A 90 2.98 -4.20 -3.27
C GLU A 90 2.17 -5.21 -2.44
N LEU A 91 2.79 -5.86 -1.45
CA LEU A 91 2.10 -6.75 -0.51
C LEU A 91 0.96 -6.02 0.22
N TRP A 92 1.16 -4.77 0.62
CA TRP A 92 0.12 -3.96 1.26
C TRP A 92 -0.95 -3.52 0.26
N ARG A 93 -0.55 -3.15 -0.96
CA ARG A 93 -1.47 -2.72 -2.02
C ARG A 93 -2.48 -3.81 -2.35
N ILE A 94 -2.03 -5.04 -2.55
CA ILE A 94 -2.93 -6.16 -2.88
C ILE A 94 -3.74 -6.64 -1.67
N TRP A 95 -3.37 -6.24 -0.45
CA TRP A 95 -4.09 -6.60 0.77
C TRP A 95 -5.11 -5.54 1.17
N ASP A 96 -5.16 -4.39 0.48
CA ASP A 96 -5.95 -3.21 0.86
C ASP A 96 -7.45 -3.53 1.00
N ASP A 97 -8.02 -4.29 0.07
CA ASP A 97 -9.42 -4.73 0.07
C ASP A 97 -9.66 -6.04 0.85
N ARG A 98 -8.62 -6.58 1.49
CA ARG A 98 -8.61 -7.86 2.22
C ARG A 98 -9.01 -9.05 1.35
N TYR A 99 -8.82 -8.94 0.04
CA TYR A 99 -9.05 -10.01 -0.93
C TYR A 99 -7.88 -10.08 -1.90
N ILE A 100 -7.27 -11.25 -2.05
CA ILE A 100 -6.13 -11.42 -2.96
C ILE A 100 -6.55 -12.28 -4.14
N SER A 101 -6.50 -11.71 -5.35
CA SER A 101 -6.75 -12.44 -6.60
C SER A 101 -5.54 -13.30 -7.04
N MET A 102 -5.80 -14.25 -7.94
CA MET A 102 -4.72 -15.08 -8.51
C MET A 102 -3.82 -14.29 -9.44
N GLU A 103 -4.39 -13.28 -10.11
CA GLU A 103 -3.67 -12.33 -10.94
C GLU A 103 -2.66 -11.54 -10.11
N GLU A 104 -3.07 -11.03 -8.95
CA GLU A 104 -2.17 -10.33 -8.01
C GLU A 104 -1.08 -11.23 -7.46
N LEU A 105 -1.41 -12.49 -7.11
CA LEU A 105 -0.42 -13.48 -6.69
C LEU A 105 0.60 -13.79 -7.78
N ASN A 106 0.16 -13.85 -9.05
CA ASN A 106 1.06 -14.04 -10.17
C ASN A 106 1.99 -12.82 -10.37
N GLU A 107 1.51 -11.60 -10.14
CA GLU A 107 2.38 -10.42 -10.13
C GLU A 107 3.40 -10.47 -9.00
N LEU A 108 2.99 -10.85 -7.78
CA LEU A 108 3.95 -11.05 -6.67
C LEU A 108 4.99 -12.13 -7.00
N LEU A 109 4.59 -13.23 -7.64
CA LEU A 109 5.51 -14.28 -8.07
C LEU A 109 6.57 -13.74 -9.05
N LYS A 110 6.16 -12.91 -10.02
CA LYS A 110 7.08 -12.23 -10.95
C LYS A 110 8.04 -11.31 -10.21
N LEU A 111 7.54 -10.52 -9.25
CA LEU A 111 8.38 -9.63 -8.44
C LEU A 111 9.37 -10.41 -7.59
N VAL A 112 8.96 -11.55 -7.00
CA VAL A 112 9.90 -12.40 -6.26
C VAL A 112 11.01 -12.90 -7.18
N ALA A 113 10.68 -13.41 -8.36
CA ALA A 113 11.66 -13.92 -9.30
C ALA A 113 12.61 -12.83 -9.83
N LYS A 114 12.09 -11.62 -10.08
CA LYS A 114 12.83 -10.51 -10.68
C LYS A 114 13.65 -9.70 -9.66
N ASP A 115 13.04 -9.40 -8.51
CA ASP A 115 13.50 -8.34 -7.61
C ASP A 115 13.95 -8.88 -6.24
N ILE A 116 13.44 -10.04 -5.80
CA ILE A 116 13.80 -10.64 -4.51
C ILE A 116 14.93 -11.66 -4.67
N ILE A 117 14.74 -12.71 -5.48
CA ILE A 117 15.70 -13.82 -5.62
C ILE A 117 17.15 -13.35 -5.91
N PRO A 118 17.39 -12.35 -6.79
CA PRO A 118 18.77 -11.93 -7.08
C PRO A 118 19.50 -11.24 -5.92
N TYR A 119 18.77 -10.73 -4.93
CA TYR A 119 19.30 -9.94 -3.82
C TYR A 119 19.08 -10.57 -2.45
N ALA A 120 18.24 -11.62 -2.40
CA ALA A 120 17.89 -12.35 -1.20
C ALA A 120 18.79 -13.57 -0.97
N LYS A 121 18.93 -14.00 0.28
CA LYS A 121 19.53 -15.31 0.59
C LYS A 121 18.63 -16.45 0.08
N PRO A 122 19.19 -17.60 -0.31
CA PRO A 122 18.39 -18.74 -0.77
C PRO A 122 17.31 -19.16 0.25
N GLU A 123 17.65 -19.22 1.53
CA GLU A 123 16.73 -19.64 2.60
C GLU A 123 15.60 -18.63 2.83
N SER A 124 15.90 -17.33 2.68
CA SER A 124 14.89 -16.28 2.74
C SER A 124 13.95 -16.36 1.54
N SER A 125 14.50 -16.55 0.34
CA SER A 125 13.72 -16.68 -0.89
C SER A 125 12.74 -17.87 -0.80
N GLU A 126 13.21 -19.02 -0.32
CA GLU A 126 12.39 -20.21 -0.08
C GLU A 126 11.26 -19.92 0.94
N SER A 127 11.59 -19.25 2.04
CA SER A 127 10.62 -18.91 3.09
C SER A 127 9.55 -17.92 2.61
N ILE A 128 9.93 -16.95 1.76
CA ILE A 128 9.00 -16.01 1.12
C ILE A 128 8.07 -16.77 0.17
N LEU A 129 8.61 -17.60 -0.72
CA LEU A 129 7.81 -18.41 -1.65
C LEU A 129 6.86 -19.35 -0.91
N ARG A 130 7.30 -19.98 0.18
CA ARG A 130 6.42 -20.80 1.03
C ARG A 130 5.27 -19.99 1.63
N SER A 131 5.55 -18.77 2.10
CA SER A 131 4.52 -17.88 2.61
C SER A 131 3.53 -17.46 1.53
N LEU A 132 4.01 -17.14 0.31
CA LEU A 132 3.15 -16.84 -0.84
C LEU A 132 2.28 -18.03 -1.26
N ASN A 133 2.82 -19.25 -1.25
CA ASN A 133 2.03 -20.45 -1.52
C ASN A 133 0.91 -20.64 -0.50
N ASN A 134 1.19 -20.40 0.78
CA ASN A 134 0.16 -20.47 1.82
C ASN A 134 -0.89 -19.36 1.64
N ILE A 135 -0.47 -18.16 1.25
CA ILE A 135 -1.41 -17.08 0.88
C ILE A 135 -2.30 -17.54 -0.27
N ALA A 136 -1.75 -18.16 -1.32
CA ALA A 136 -2.54 -18.65 -2.45
C ALA A 136 -3.58 -19.72 -2.05
N ILE A 137 -3.25 -20.59 -1.09
CA ILE A 137 -4.17 -21.60 -0.57
C ILE A 137 -5.31 -20.94 0.24
N GLU A 138 -4.97 -19.99 1.10
CA GLU A 138 -5.95 -19.31 1.94
C GLU A 138 -6.78 -18.27 1.17
N ALA A 139 -6.20 -17.64 0.14
CA ALA A 139 -6.88 -16.69 -0.74
C ALA A 139 -8.10 -17.31 -1.44
N GLN A 140 -7.99 -18.57 -1.85
CA GLN A 140 -9.10 -19.32 -2.43
C GLN A 140 -10.27 -19.53 -1.45
N LYS A 141 -10.03 -19.39 -0.14
CA LYS A 141 -11.03 -19.58 0.93
C LYS A 141 -11.52 -18.24 1.52
N GLN A 142 -10.91 -17.11 1.15
CA GLN A 142 -11.13 -15.79 1.77
C GLN A 142 -12.58 -15.29 1.69
N GLN A 143 -13.32 -15.65 0.64
CA GLN A 143 -14.73 -15.21 0.47
C GLN A 143 -15.63 -15.67 1.62
N ASN A 144 -15.24 -16.72 2.37
CA ASN A 144 -16.13 -17.37 3.32
C ASN A 144 -15.55 -17.52 4.74
N SER A 145 -14.37 -16.95 5.03
CA SER A 145 -13.72 -17.17 6.33
C SER A 145 -12.87 -16.00 6.83
N LYS A 146 -13.30 -15.43 7.97
CA LYS A 146 -12.50 -14.49 8.77
C LYS A 146 -11.16 -15.10 9.19
N GLU A 147 -11.13 -16.41 9.45
CA GLU A 147 -9.91 -17.13 9.82
C GLU A 147 -8.90 -17.11 8.68
N SER A 148 -9.32 -17.38 7.44
CA SER A 148 -8.41 -17.34 6.28
C SER A 148 -7.82 -15.94 6.06
N LYS A 149 -8.57 -14.86 6.32
CA LYS A 149 -8.04 -13.49 6.26
C LYS A 149 -6.94 -13.25 7.30
N VAL A 150 -7.13 -13.74 8.53
CA VAL A 150 -6.12 -13.67 9.60
C VAL A 150 -4.86 -14.47 9.23
N GLN A 151 -5.03 -15.65 8.62
CA GLN A 151 -3.91 -16.47 8.16
C GLN A 151 -3.12 -15.77 7.06
N VAL A 152 -3.80 -15.18 6.07
CA VAL A 152 -3.15 -14.41 5.00
C VAL A 152 -2.33 -13.26 5.57
N GLN A 153 -2.90 -12.46 6.47
CA GLN A 153 -2.20 -11.38 7.14
C GLN A 153 -0.96 -11.89 7.91
N THR A 154 -1.08 -13.05 8.58
CA THR A 154 0.05 -13.68 9.27
C THR A 154 1.18 -14.03 8.31
N TYR A 155 0.87 -14.57 7.14
CA TYR A 155 1.88 -14.87 6.11
C TYR A 155 2.48 -13.61 5.49
N LEU A 156 1.70 -12.52 5.32
CA LEU A 156 2.23 -11.22 4.91
C LEU A 156 3.24 -10.67 5.93
N TYR A 157 2.91 -10.70 7.23
CA TYR A 157 3.83 -10.31 8.29
C TYR A 157 5.09 -11.17 8.32
N SER A 158 4.96 -12.48 8.07
CA SER A 158 6.12 -13.38 7.94
C SER A 158 7.07 -12.93 6.82
N ILE A 159 6.53 -12.59 5.64
CA ILE A 159 7.33 -12.09 4.51
C ILE A 159 8.05 -10.79 4.87
N ILE A 160 7.33 -9.82 5.45
CA ILE A 160 7.91 -8.54 5.89
C ILE A 160 9.05 -8.77 6.89
N ASN A 161 8.85 -9.66 7.87
CA ASN A 161 9.86 -9.98 8.87
C ASN A 161 11.11 -10.64 8.26
N ILE A 162 10.94 -11.52 7.26
CA ILE A 162 12.07 -12.13 6.54
C ILE A 162 12.89 -11.04 5.84
N LEU A 163 12.23 -10.15 5.11
CA LEU A 163 12.88 -9.06 4.36
C LEU A 163 13.59 -8.08 5.29
N ALA A 164 12.94 -7.65 6.38
CA ALA A 164 13.51 -6.75 7.37
C ALA A 164 14.78 -7.34 8.02
N LYS A 165 14.71 -8.62 8.42
CA LYS A 165 15.87 -9.34 8.98
C LYS A 165 17.02 -9.44 7.98
N GLU A 166 16.72 -9.56 6.69
CA GLU A 166 17.74 -9.72 5.67
C GLU A 166 18.44 -8.42 5.26
N ILE A 167 17.76 -7.29 5.41
CA ILE A 167 18.38 -5.96 5.32
C ILE A 167 19.18 -5.66 6.61
N GLY A 168 18.79 -6.27 7.74
CA GLY A 168 19.36 -5.95 9.06
C GLY A 168 18.68 -4.74 9.71
N LEU A 169 17.44 -4.45 9.33
CA LEU A 169 16.60 -3.43 9.97
C LEU A 169 15.96 -4.03 11.23
N GLY A 170 15.98 -3.29 12.34
CA GLY A 170 15.55 -3.76 13.67
C GLY A 170 14.03 -3.81 13.91
N GLY A 171 13.21 -3.63 12.88
CA GLY A 171 11.75 -3.66 12.99
C GLY A 171 11.20 -5.00 12.55
N ALA A 172 10.73 -5.82 13.49
CA ALA A 172 9.94 -7.01 13.21
C ALA A 172 8.51 -6.83 13.72
N ILE A 173 7.54 -7.25 12.92
CA ILE A 173 6.15 -7.41 13.30
C ILE A 173 6.04 -8.67 14.16
N GLU A 174 6.54 -8.57 15.39
CA GLU A 174 6.42 -9.61 16.40
C GLU A 174 5.00 -9.66 16.96
N LYS A 175 4.70 -10.68 17.77
CA LYS A 175 3.35 -10.94 18.31
C LYS A 175 2.69 -9.70 18.94
N GLN A 176 3.44 -8.90 19.71
CA GLN A 176 2.88 -7.71 20.37
C GLN A 176 2.60 -6.58 19.37
N VAL A 177 3.49 -6.37 18.40
CA VAL A 177 3.30 -5.36 17.34
C VAL A 177 2.12 -5.76 16.46
N ALA A 178 2.03 -7.03 16.06
CA ALA A 178 0.88 -7.56 15.32
C ALA A 178 -0.43 -7.36 16.07
N LEU A 179 -0.45 -7.56 17.39
CA LEU A 179 -1.65 -7.36 18.21
C LEU A 179 -2.10 -5.89 18.21
N GLU A 180 -1.18 -4.94 18.34
CA GLU A 180 -1.52 -3.51 18.28
C GLU A 180 -1.95 -3.07 16.88
N LEU A 181 -1.31 -3.60 15.82
CA LEU A 181 -1.73 -3.35 14.44
C LEU A 181 -3.15 -3.86 14.20
N ASN A 182 -3.48 -5.06 14.68
CA ASN A 182 -4.81 -5.64 14.53
C ASN A 182 -5.87 -4.84 15.29
N LYS A 183 -5.57 -4.37 16.51
CA LYS A 183 -6.45 -3.45 17.23
C LYS A 183 -6.70 -2.18 16.43
N LEU A 184 -5.65 -1.57 15.89
CA LEU A 184 -5.79 -0.35 15.07
C LEU A 184 -6.66 -0.62 13.84
N GLU A 185 -6.43 -1.75 13.17
CA GLU A 185 -7.21 -2.17 12.02
C GLU A 185 -8.69 -2.38 12.35
N GLU A 186 -9.02 -2.99 13.49
CA GLU A 186 -10.41 -3.18 13.95
C GLU A 186 -11.16 -1.85 14.12
N HIS A 187 -10.46 -0.74 14.37
CA HIS A 187 -11.06 0.60 14.43
C HIS A 187 -11.16 1.27 13.05
N ILE A 188 -10.22 1.00 12.14
CA ILE A 188 -10.12 1.66 10.83
C ILE A 188 -10.99 0.96 9.79
N LEU A 189 -10.94 -0.36 9.72
CA LEU A 189 -11.52 -1.15 8.65
C LEU A 189 -13.04 -0.94 8.51
N PRO A 190 -13.84 -0.89 9.59
CA PRO A 190 -15.28 -0.64 9.45
C PRO A 190 -15.59 0.72 8.84
N TYR A 191 -14.80 1.75 9.18
CA TYR A 191 -14.95 3.07 8.58
C TYR A 191 -14.65 3.06 7.07
N LEU A 192 -13.56 2.40 6.66
CA LEU A 192 -13.18 2.28 5.25
C LEU A 192 -14.20 1.47 4.44
N ASN A 193 -14.66 0.35 4.99
CA ASN A 193 -15.68 -0.50 4.38
C ASN A 193 -16.98 0.28 4.14
N ARG A 194 -17.51 0.93 5.19
CA ARG A 194 -18.72 1.76 5.06
C ARG A 194 -18.57 2.81 3.97
N LYS A 195 -17.44 3.54 3.98
CA LYS A 195 -17.17 4.58 2.97
C LYS A 195 -17.16 4.01 1.55
N SER A 196 -16.49 2.88 1.34
CA SER A 196 -16.42 2.18 0.04
C SER A 196 -17.81 1.73 -0.43
N TYR A 197 -18.58 1.07 0.44
CA TYR A 197 -19.92 0.60 0.13
C TYR A 197 -20.87 1.73 -0.25
N ILE A 198 -20.87 2.83 0.52
CA ILE A 198 -21.70 4.00 0.25
C ILE A 198 -21.32 4.65 -1.08
N GLN A 199 -20.03 4.77 -1.37
CA GLN A 199 -19.55 5.28 -2.67
C GLN A 199 -20.02 4.40 -3.83
N LYS A 200 -19.97 3.07 -3.67
CA LYS A 200 -20.45 2.13 -4.69
C LYS A 200 -21.96 2.24 -4.91
N ILE A 201 -22.77 2.28 -3.83
CA ILE A 201 -24.23 2.49 -3.93
C ILE A 201 -24.52 3.80 -4.65
N LYS A 202 -23.85 4.89 -4.22
CA LYS A 202 -23.98 6.21 -4.85
C LYS A 202 -23.68 6.15 -6.35
N TYR A 203 -22.56 5.55 -6.74
CA TYR A 203 -22.15 5.43 -8.14
C TYR A 203 -23.21 4.70 -8.97
N LEU A 204 -23.66 3.52 -8.51
CA LEU A 204 -24.65 2.72 -9.21
C LEU A 204 -25.99 3.46 -9.39
N VAL A 205 -26.45 4.16 -8.35
CA VAL A 205 -27.68 4.97 -8.44
C VAL A 205 -27.48 6.16 -9.37
N GLN A 206 -26.33 6.83 -9.31
CA GLN A 206 -26.02 8.00 -10.15
C GLN A 206 -25.87 7.64 -11.63
N GLU A 207 -25.32 6.48 -11.95
CA GLU A 207 -25.17 6.00 -13.32
C GLU A 207 -26.52 5.95 -14.06
N ARG A 208 -27.58 5.51 -13.37
CA ARG A 208 -28.92 5.39 -13.95
C ARG A 208 -29.80 6.61 -13.72
N LEU A 209 -29.74 7.21 -12.54
CA LEU A 209 -30.66 8.26 -12.10
C LEU A 209 -30.00 9.62 -11.87
N GLY A 210 -28.74 9.84 -12.27
CA GLY A 210 -27.98 11.04 -11.90
C GLY A 210 -28.59 12.39 -12.33
N LYS A 211 -29.47 12.41 -13.34
CA LYS A 211 -30.24 13.62 -13.71
C LYS A 211 -31.43 13.89 -12.78
N ASN A 212 -31.94 12.85 -12.13
CA ASN A 212 -33.14 12.85 -11.32
C ASN A 212 -32.84 12.83 -9.82
N LEU A 213 -31.76 12.17 -9.42
CA LEU A 213 -31.30 12.06 -8.04
C LEU A 213 -29.94 12.77 -7.93
N THR A 214 -29.98 13.94 -7.30
CA THR A 214 -28.87 14.90 -7.22
C THR A 214 -28.46 15.15 -5.77
N ASP A 215 -27.38 15.90 -5.55
CA ASP A 215 -26.97 16.39 -4.23
C ASP A 215 -26.98 15.32 -3.14
N PHE A 216 -26.31 14.20 -3.42
CA PHE A 216 -26.19 13.10 -2.48
C PHE A 216 -25.52 13.55 -1.18
N ILE A 217 -26.16 13.27 -0.05
CA ILE A 217 -25.59 13.46 1.28
C ILE A 217 -25.80 12.20 2.14
N GLU A 218 -24.89 12.02 3.10
CA GLU A 218 -25.04 11.04 4.16
C GLU A 218 -25.15 11.79 5.50
N GLU A 219 -26.28 11.63 6.18
CA GLU A 219 -26.55 12.30 7.46
C GLU A 219 -27.21 11.30 8.41
N ASP A 220 -26.75 11.27 9.67
CA ASP A 220 -27.19 10.33 10.72
C ASP A 220 -27.13 8.84 10.32
N GLY A 221 -26.21 8.50 9.42
CA GLY A 221 -26.09 7.16 8.87
C GLY A 221 -27.25 6.81 7.96
N ILE A 222 -27.75 7.78 7.19
CA ILE A 222 -28.85 7.62 6.24
C ILE A 222 -28.42 8.23 4.92
N LEU A 223 -28.81 7.59 3.83
CA LEU A 223 -28.50 8.06 2.48
C LEU A 223 -29.62 8.95 1.97
N TRP A 224 -29.27 10.10 1.42
CA TRP A 224 -30.22 11.09 0.92
C TRP A 224 -29.85 11.54 -0.49
N TRP A 225 -30.86 11.70 -1.34
CA TRP A 225 -30.74 12.31 -2.66
C TRP A 225 -31.84 13.34 -2.85
N ARG A 226 -31.50 14.50 -3.44
CA ARG A 226 -32.50 15.46 -3.89
C ARG A 226 -33.17 14.98 -5.17
N VAL A 227 -34.50 15.01 -5.18
CA VAL A 227 -35.30 14.62 -6.34
C VAL A 227 -35.46 15.83 -7.26
N LYS A 228 -34.89 15.76 -8.46
CA LYS A 228 -34.90 16.80 -9.51
C LYS A 228 -34.30 18.15 -9.07
N GLY A 229 -33.35 18.13 -8.13
CA GLY A 229 -32.64 19.31 -7.67
C GLY A 229 -33.26 20.00 -6.46
N GLU A 230 -32.70 21.16 -6.10
CA GLU A 230 -33.04 21.90 -4.87
C GLU A 230 -34.46 22.47 -4.84
N GLU A 231 -34.94 22.94 -5.98
CA GLU A 231 -36.18 23.71 -6.06
C GLU A 231 -37.43 22.89 -5.74
N THR A 232 -37.36 21.56 -5.81
CA THR A 232 -38.50 20.69 -5.50
C THR A 232 -38.75 20.56 -4.00
N GLY A 233 -37.73 20.78 -3.16
CA GLY A 233 -37.81 20.50 -1.72
C GLY A 233 -38.10 19.02 -1.39
N MET A 234 -37.88 18.10 -2.33
CA MET A 234 -38.16 16.67 -2.19
C MET A 234 -36.87 15.86 -2.10
N TRP A 235 -36.84 14.92 -1.16
CA TRP A 235 -35.71 14.03 -0.91
C TRP A 235 -36.12 12.58 -1.00
N LEU A 236 -35.29 11.75 -1.63
CA LEU A 236 -35.34 10.30 -1.50
C LEU A 236 -34.37 9.90 -0.39
N ARG A 237 -34.87 9.11 0.55
CA ARG A 237 -34.15 8.66 1.73
C ARG A 237 -34.06 7.13 1.74
N VAL A 238 -32.87 6.61 2.06
CA VAL A 238 -32.62 5.18 2.24
C VAL A 238 -31.91 4.95 3.57
N GLY A 239 -32.54 4.19 4.47
CA GLY A 239 -31.90 3.78 5.71
C GLY A 239 -32.85 3.20 6.74
N ASP A 240 -32.25 2.76 7.85
CA ASP A 240 -32.99 2.27 9.01
C ASP A 240 -33.51 3.43 9.86
N THR A 241 -34.77 3.79 9.61
CA THR A 241 -35.45 4.89 10.30
C THR A 241 -35.79 4.55 11.75
N ASN A 242 -35.95 3.27 12.07
CA ASN A 242 -36.49 2.82 13.35
C ASN A 242 -35.44 2.17 14.26
N ASN A 243 -34.17 2.15 13.83
CA ASN A 243 -33.07 1.45 14.50
C ASN A 243 -33.37 -0.03 14.75
N ASN A 244 -34.12 -0.68 13.86
CA ASN A 244 -34.57 -2.06 13.99
C ASN A 244 -33.89 -3.02 12.99
N GLY A 245 -32.94 -2.53 12.19
CA GLY A 245 -32.24 -3.27 11.12
C GLY A 245 -32.97 -3.34 9.79
N SER A 246 -34.22 -2.89 9.73
CA SER A 246 -34.96 -2.85 8.48
C SER A 246 -34.54 -1.68 7.62
N THR A 247 -34.29 -1.94 6.34
CA THR A 247 -33.98 -0.88 5.38
C THR A 247 -35.28 -0.31 4.82
N TYR A 248 -35.45 1.01 4.92
CA TYR A 248 -36.58 1.72 4.33
C TYR A 248 -36.12 2.59 3.17
N ILE A 249 -36.89 2.57 2.08
CA ILE A 249 -36.81 3.58 1.01
C ILE A 249 -38.10 4.39 1.03
N THR A 250 -38.00 5.71 1.05
CA THR A 250 -39.16 6.60 1.15
C THR A 250 -38.80 8.01 0.71
N TYR A 251 -39.81 8.86 0.62
CA TYR A 251 -39.64 10.27 0.30
C TYR A 251 -39.88 11.15 1.53
N TRP A 252 -39.11 12.23 1.61
CA TRP A 252 -39.14 13.19 2.69
C TRP A 252 -39.13 14.60 2.12
N SER A 253 -39.89 15.51 2.74
CA SER A 253 -39.89 16.92 2.37
C SER A 253 -40.19 17.77 3.58
N ASP A 254 -39.40 18.80 3.85
CA ASP A 254 -39.61 19.68 5.01
C ASP A 254 -41.02 20.28 5.01
N PHE A 255 -41.75 20.12 6.12
CA PHE A 255 -43.14 20.51 6.21
C PHE A 255 -43.38 22.01 6.19
N TYR A 256 -42.51 22.79 6.81
CA TYR A 256 -42.75 24.23 6.95
C TYR A 256 -42.42 24.97 5.65
N ASN A 257 -41.36 24.57 4.98
CA ASN A 257 -40.92 25.15 3.73
C ASN A 257 -41.70 24.61 2.53
N ASN A 258 -42.16 23.35 2.57
CA ASN A 258 -42.83 22.70 1.44
C ASN A 258 -44.26 22.28 1.75
N ARG A 259 -45.12 23.27 2.02
CA ARG A 259 -46.54 23.09 2.37
C ARG A 259 -47.38 22.57 1.21
N GLN A 260 -46.93 22.73 -0.04
CA GLN A 260 -47.64 22.27 -1.23
C GLN A 260 -47.87 20.75 -1.23
N TYR A 261 -46.98 19.96 -0.63
CA TYR A 261 -47.11 18.50 -0.56
C TYR A 261 -48.08 17.98 0.51
N THR A 262 -48.87 18.86 1.16
CA THR A 262 -49.70 18.52 2.32
C THR A 262 -50.63 17.32 2.09
N SER A 263 -51.21 17.16 0.90
CA SER A 263 -52.11 16.06 0.55
C SER A 263 -51.43 14.69 0.47
N TYR A 264 -50.11 14.67 0.27
CA TYR A 264 -49.33 13.44 0.08
C TYR A 264 -48.55 13.04 1.33
N ARG A 265 -48.71 13.76 2.46
CA ARG A 265 -47.97 13.49 3.70
C ARG A 265 -48.61 12.41 4.56
N TYR A 266 -47.78 11.66 5.29
CA TYR A 266 -48.23 10.61 6.21
C TYR A 266 -49.04 11.19 7.39
N ALA A 267 -48.65 12.36 7.88
CA ALA A 267 -49.35 13.06 8.94
C ALA A 267 -49.37 14.58 8.71
N GLN A 268 -50.34 15.26 9.34
CA GLN A 268 -50.47 16.72 9.30
C GLN A 268 -49.76 17.42 10.48
N LYS A 269 -49.26 16.64 11.46
CA LYS A 269 -48.57 17.12 12.67
C LYS A 269 -47.72 15.99 13.28
N GLY A 270 -46.80 16.35 14.19
CA GLY A 270 -45.95 15.40 14.89
C GLY A 270 -44.73 14.94 14.08
N ALA A 271 -44.04 13.90 14.55
CA ALA A 271 -42.77 13.42 13.99
C ALA A 271 -42.87 12.89 12.55
N SER A 272 -44.07 12.49 12.11
CA SER A 272 -44.31 11.94 10.77
C SER A 272 -44.76 12.99 9.74
N LYS A 273 -44.82 14.28 10.10
CA LYS A 273 -45.33 15.33 9.22
C LYS A 273 -44.46 15.56 7.97
N ASP A 274 -43.16 15.31 8.10
CA ASP A 274 -42.19 15.57 7.02
C ASP A 274 -42.14 14.42 5.99
N TRP A 275 -42.84 13.32 6.26
CA TRP A 275 -42.81 12.10 5.47
C TRP A 275 -43.92 12.10 4.43
N ILE A 276 -43.57 11.72 3.20
CA ILE A 276 -44.54 11.45 2.14
C ILE A 276 -45.08 10.03 2.32
N GLN A 277 -46.36 9.83 1.99
CA GLN A 277 -47.00 8.52 1.99
C GLN A 277 -46.28 7.60 1.01
N GLY A 278 -46.16 6.32 1.35
CA GLY A 278 -45.42 5.36 0.55
C GLY A 278 -44.01 5.13 1.08
N TYR A 279 -43.72 3.87 1.35
CA TYR A 279 -42.38 3.40 1.66
C TYR A 279 -42.22 2.00 1.11
N LYS A 280 -40.97 1.61 0.91
CA LYS A 280 -40.58 0.24 0.61
C LYS A 280 -39.72 -0.29 1.73
N LEU A 281 -40.15 -1.42 2.28
CA LEU A 281 -39.36 -2.20 3.21
C LEU A 281 -38.47 -3.15 2.39
N ILE A 282 -37.17 -3.18 2.67
CA ILE A 282 -36.24 -4.14 2.10
C ILE A 282 -35.77 -5.06 3.23
N ASP A 283 -36.27 -6.29 3.21
CA ASP A 283 -35.91 -7.31 4.20
C ASP A 283 -34.64 -8.09 3.80
N THR A 284 -34.23 -7.98 2.53
CA THR A 284 -33.07 -8.68 1.97
C THR A 284 -31.73 -7.97 2.22
N PHE A 285 -31.76 -6.75 2.75
CA PHE A 285 -30.56 -5.96 3.04
C PHE A 285 -30.60 -5.46 4.49
N ASP A 286 -29.60 -5.85 5.29
CA ASP A 286 -29.43 -5.36 6.65
C ASP A 286 -28.63 -4.05 6.66
N TYR A 287 -29.35 -2.95 6.88
CA TYR A 287 -28.75 -1.62 6.91
C TYR A 287 -27.77 -1.44 8.07
N ASN A 288 -27.92 -2.19 9.17
CA ASN A 288 -27.00 -2.10 10.29
C ASN A 288 -25.60 -2.55 9.92
N LEU A 289 -25.47 -3.53 9.02
CA LEU A 289 -24.17 -3.97 8.52
C LEU A 289 -23.48 -2.84 7.76
N LEU A 290 -24.21 -2.14 6.89
CA LEU A 290 -23.70 -0.96 6.17
C LEU A 290 -23.28 0.15 7.14
N ARG A 291 -24.15 0.47 8.11
CA ARG A 291 -23.93 1.53 9.09
C ARG A 291 -22.71 1.26 9.96
N LYS A 292 -22.49 0.00 10.34
CA LYS A 292 -21.34 -0.42 11.14
C LYS A 292 -20.09 -0.68 10.32
N GLY A 293 -20.19 -0.79 8.99
CA GLY A 293 -19.07 -1.16 8.13
C GLY A 293 -18.68 -2.63 8.24
N GLU A 294 -19.63 -3.48 8.63
CA GLU A 294 -19.46 -4.94 8.64
C GLU A 294 -19.47 -5.46 7.19
N GLU A 295 -18.97 -6.69 6.99
CA GLU A 295 -18.81 -7.24 5.65
C GLU A 295 -20.14 -7.35 4.90
N LEU A 296 -20.19 -6.73 3.72
CA LEU A 296 -21.30 -6.84 2.77
C LEU A 296 -20.78 -7.41 1.45
N SER A 297 -21.52 -8.36 0.89
CA SER A 297 -21.21 -8.88 -0.44
C SER A 297 -21.50 -7.84 -1.51
N GLN A 298 -20.77 -7.94 -2.63
CA GLN A 298 -21.03 -7.09 -3.80
C GLN A 298 -22.46 -7.23 -4.31
N GLU A 299 -22.99 -8.46 -4.33
CA GLU A 299 -24.36 -8.75 -4.74
C GLU A 299 -25.39 -8.01 -3.87
N SER A 300 -25.20 -7.97 -2.55
CA SER A 300 -26.10 -7.26 -1.63
C SER A 300 -26.08 -5.75 -1.87
N ILE A 301 -24.90 -5.18 -2.15
CA ILE A 301 -24.75 -3.75 -2.47
C ILE A 301 -25.46 -3.40 -3.78
N GLU A 302 -25.28 -4.23 -4.81
CA GLU A 302 -25.93 -4.06 -6.11
C GLU A 302 -27.45 -4.25 -6.02
N ALA A 303 -27.91 -5.22 -5.23
CA ALA A 303 -29.32 -5.44 -4.96
C ALA A 303 -29.97 -4.20 -4.31
N LEU A 304 -29.35 -3.62 -3.27
CA LEU A 304 -29.86 -2.40 -2.65
C LEU A 304 -29.93 -1.24 -3.67
N ALA A 305 -28.88 -1.02 -4.47
CA ALA A 305 -28.89 0.02 -5.49
C ALA A 305 -30.02 -0.17 -6.51
N ASN A 306 -30.26 -1.40 -6.96
CA ASN A 306 -31.35 -1.75 -7.86
C ASN A 306 -32.73 -1.51 -7.23
N GLU A 307 -32.90 -1.82 -5.95
CA GLU A 307 -34.15 -1.56 -5.23
C GLU A 307 -34.44 -0.06 -5.08
N ILE A 308 -33.40 0.77 -4.89
CA ILE A 308 -33.49 2.23 -4.88
C ILE A 308 -33.95 2.75 -6.24
N ILE A 309 -33.29 2.30 -7.30
CA ILE A 309 -33.61 2.69 -8.67
C ILE A 309 -35.06 2.30 -9.00
N LYS A 310 -35.45 1.06 -8.72
CA LYS A 310 -36.79 0.55 -8.96
C LYS A 310 -37.85 1.32 -8.18
N PHE A 311 -37.58 1.65 -6.91
CA PHE A 311 -38.50 2.46 -6.10
C PHE A 311 -38.70 3.86 -6.70
N TYR A 312 -37.65 4.47 -7.25
CA TYR A 312 -37.79 5.77 -7.90
C TYR A 312 -38.57 5.70 -9.22
N GLU A 313 -38.25 4.73 -10.08
CA GLU A 313 -38.84 4.63 -11.43
C GLU A 313 -40.28 4.08 -11.43
N GLU A 314 -40.58 3.11 -10.56
CA GLU A 314 -41.85 2.38 -10.56
C GLU A 314 -42.70 2.66 -9.32
N GLY A 315 -42.16 3.36 -8.33
CA GLY A 315 -42.86 3.64 -7.07
C GLY A 315 -44.03 4.57 -7.27
N LEU A 316 -45.21 4.12 -6.81
CA LEU A 316 -46.45 4.90 -6.85
C LEU A 316 -46.90 5.30 -5.44
N ILE A 317 -47.25 6.57 -5.30
CA ILE A 317 -47.82 7.19 -4.11
C ILE A 317 -49.21 7.69 -4.51
N ASN A 318 -50.26 7.11 -3.95
CA ASN A 318 -51.65 7.43 -4.34
C ASN A 318 -51.89 7.35 -5.86
N ASN A 319 -51.37 6.29 -6.50
CA ASN A 319 -51.40 6.04 -7.95
C ASN A 319 -50.64 7.05 -8.83
N LYS A 320 -49.72 7.83 -8.25
CA LYS A 320 -48.86 8.78 -8.98
C LYS A 320 -47.39 8.52 -8.69
N THR A 321 -46.55 8.73 -9.69
CA THR A 321 -45.09 8.77 -9.53
C THR A 321 -44.67 9.99 -8.72
N ILE A 322 -43.45 9.99 -8.18
CA ILE A 322 -42.94 11.16 -7.46
C ILE A 322 -42.82 12.39 -8.37
N ASP A 323 -42.48 12.19 -9.65
CA ASP A 323 -42.33 13.26 -10.63
C ASP A 323 -43.69 13.94 -10.89
N GLU A 324 -44.78 13.16 -11.05
CA GLU A 324 -46.14 13.69 -11.20
C GLU A 324 -46.61 14.47 -9.97
N ILE A 325 -46.25 14.01 -8.76
CA ILE A 325 -46.58 14.71 -7.51
C ILE A 325 -45.85 16.05 -7.42
N ILE A 326 -44.57 16.07 -7.78
CA ILE A 326 -43.75 17.30 -7.82
C ILE A 326 -44.35 18.29 -8.82
N GLU A 327 -44.70 17.83 -10.03
CA GLU A 327 -45.32 18.66 -11.05
C GLU A 327 -46.66 19.23 -10.58
N GLU A 328 -47.55 18.41 -10.03
CA GLU A 328 -48.85 18.87 -9.53
C GLU A 328 -48.73 19.91 -8.40
N CYS A 329 -47.79 19.70 -7.47
CA CYS A 329 -47.67 20.55 -6.30
C CYS A 329 -46.91 21.85 -6.58
N ASN A 330 -45.99 21.87 -7.56
CA ASN A 330 -45.15 23.03 -7.87
C ASN A 330 -45.60 23.81 -9.12
N SER A 331 -46.57 23.32 -9.90
CA SER A 331 -47.09 24.03 -11.10
C SER A 331 -48.04 25.19 -10.77
N LYS A 332 -47.83 25.91 -9.65
CA LYS A 332 -48.67 27.03 -9.23
C LYS A 332 -47.92 28.35 -9.12
#